data_AF-A0A2P6W734-F1
#
_entry.id   AF-A0A2P6W734-F1
#
_cell.length_a   1.000
_cell.length_b   1.000
_cell.length_c   1.000
_cell.angle_alpha   90.00
_cell.angle_beta   90.00
_cell.angle_gamma   90.00
#
_symmetry.space_group_name_H-M   'P 1'
#
loop_
_entity.id
_entity.type
_entity.pdbx_description
1 polymer ?
#
loop_
_entity_poly.entity_id
_entity_poly.type
_entity_poly.pdbx_seq_one_letter_code
_entity_poly.pdbx_strand_id
1 'polypeptide(L)'
;KTLIRGQDLTRENLKEEFFQSSVIVSFNGKRFDQPFLEKSFNMQIENPHLDLMYTCRRLGYSGGLKKIEKEMDIERELEDLDGREAIRLWKKYEKEGDEEALRKLVEYNQYDTVNLRDLLERTHNRLRADIFEPHLD
;
A
#
# COMPACT_ATOMS: atom_id res chain seq x y z
N LYS A 1 1.61 6.10 -9.63
CA LYS A 1 2.40 5.41 -10.69
C LYS A 1 2.52 3.94 -10.29
N THR A 2 2.57 3.01 -11.24
CA THR A 2 2.88 1.60 -10.97
C THR A 2 4.19 1.26 -11.64
N LEU A 3 5.13 0.65 -10.91
CA LEU A 3 6.40 0.19 -11.45
C LEU A 3 6.37 -1.34 -11.61
N ILE A 4 6.85 -1.85 -12.75
CA ILE A 4 6.74 -3.24 -13.17
C ILE A 4 8.14 -3.84 -13.35
N ARG A 5 8.38 -5.01 -12.74
CA ARG A 5 9.63 -5.75 -12.88
C ARG A 5 9.88 -6.13 -14.33
N GLY A 6 11.11 -5.91 -14.80
CA GLY A 6 11.49 -6.16 -16.19
C GLY A 6 11.12 -5.05 -17.17
N GLN A 7 10.40 -4.01 -16.71
CA GLN A 7 10.07 -2.83 -17.49
C GLN A 7 10.73 -1.58 -16.87
N ASP A 8 10.14 -1.04 -15.81
CA ASP A 8 10.54 0.23 -15.20
C ASP A 8 10.73 0.17 -13.68
N LEU A 9 10.53 -0.99 -13.04
CA LEU A 9 10.92 -1.21 -11.65
C LEU A 9 12.45 -1.37 -11.53
N THR A 10 13.12 -0.23 -11.58
CA THR A 10 14.57 -0.08 -11.41
C THR A 10 14.88 0.63 -10.09
N ARG A 11 16.12 0.51 -9.63
CA ARG A 11 16.59 1.22 -8.43
C ARG A 11 16.51 2.73 -8.63
N GLU A 12 16.82 3.19 -9.83
CA GLU A 12 16.86 4.60 -10.21
C GLU A 12 15.44 5.20 -10.18
N ASN A 13 14.48 4.51 -10.80
CA ASN A 13 13.08 4.94 -10.78
C ASN A 13 12.50 4.90 -9.36
N LEU A 14 12.79 3.87 -8.56
CA LEU A 14 12.39 3.84 -7.15
C LEU A 14 12.95 5.03 -6.37
N LYS A 15 14.25 5.33 -6.53
CA LYS A 15 14.88 6.48 -5.87
C LYS A 15 14.25 7.79 -6.28
N GLU A 16 13.91 7.97 -7.55
CA GLU A 16 13.22 9.17 -8.04
C GLU A 16 11.84 9.33 -7.38
N GLU A 17 11.01 8.28 -7.39
CA GLU A 17 9.68 8.32 -6.76
C GLU A 17 9.76 8.63 -5.27
N PHE A 18 10.69 8.00 -4.54
CA PHE A 18 10.89 8.29 -3.12
C PHE A 18 11.44 9.69 -2.90
N PHE A 19 12.38 10.17 -3.70
CA PHE A 19 12.94 11.52 -3.57
C PHE A 19 11.86 12.61 -3.76
N GLN A 20 10.91 12.39 -4.67
CA GLN A 20 9.81 13.33 -4.92
C GLN A 20 8.72 13.28 -3.84
N SER A 21 8.71 12.25 -2.98
CA SER A 21 7.67 12.04 -1.98
C SER A 21 8.07 12.63 -0.62
N SER A 22 7.29 13.57 -0.07
CA SER A 22 7.56 14.12 1.26
C SER A 22 7.24 13.15 2.41
N VAL A 23 6.36 12.18 2.17
CA VAL A 23 5.94 11.15 3.12
C VAL A 23 5.55 9.88 2.36
N ILE A 24 5.85 8.72 2.94
CA ILE A 24 5.38 7.43 2.47
C ILE A 24 4.19 7.00 3.32
N VAL A 25 3.09 6.64 2.68
CA VAL A 25 1.93 6.03 3.32
C VAL A 25 1.82 4.59 2.84
N SER A 26 1.74 3.63 3.77
CA SER A 26 1.62 2.21 3.44
C SER A 26 0.70 1.48 4.42
N PHE A 27 0.41 0.21 4.15
CA PHE A 27 -0.21 -0.70 5.11
C PHE A 27 0.72 -1.90 5.35
N ASN A 28 1.29 -2.00 6.56
CA ASN A 28 2.31 -2.99 6.94
C ASN A 28 3.65 -2.85 6.17
N GLY A 29 3.88 -1.72 5.50
CA GLY A 29 5.07 -1.51 4.68
C GLY A 29 6.35 -1.32 5.47
N LYS A 30 6.31 -0.86 6.72
CA LYS A 30 7.52 -0.78 7.56
C LYS A 30 8.11 -2.16 7.86
N ARG A 31 7.26 -3.19 7.94
CA ARG A 31 7.69 -4.55 8.27
C ARG A 31 7.98 -5.39 7.04
N PHE A 32 7.36 -5.05 5.90
CA PHE A 32 7.38 -5.87 4.71
C PHE A 32 7.99 -5.13 3.52
N ASP A 33 7.28 -4.15 2.96
CA ASP A 33 7.64 -3.51 1.69
C ASP A 33 8.98 -2.78 1.73
N GLN A 34 9.20 -1.91 2.72
CA GLN A 34 10.44 -1.14 2.83
C GLN A 34 11.67 -2.04 2.99
N PRO A 35 11.73 -2.97 3.96
CA PRO A 35 12.88 -3.89 4.07
C PRO A 35 13.10 -4.73 2.81
N PHE A 36 12.02 -5.13 2.13
CA PHE A 36 12.11 -5.90 0.90
C PHE A 36 12.71 -5.07 -0.25
N LEU A 37 12.26 -3.83 -0.44
CA LEU A 37 12.78 -2.92 -1.47
C LEU A 37 14.24 -2.53 -1.21
N GLU A 38 14.57 -2.13 0.02
CA GLU A 38 15.93 -1.76 0.41
C GLU A 38 16.92 -2.89 0.14
N LYS A 39 16.56 -4.12 0.52
CA LYS A 39 17.36 -5.32 0.27
C LYS A 39 17.45 -5.66 -1.22
N SER A 40 16.31 -5.67 -1.93
CA SER A 40 16.25 -6.12 -3.32
C SER A 40 16.92 -5.17 -4.31
N PHE A 41 16.94 -3.87 -4.00
CA PHE A 41 17.50 -2.83 -4.86
C PHE A 41 18.76 -2.17 -4.27
N ASN A 42 19.27 -2.68 -3.14
CA ASN A 42 20.43 -2.13 -2.43
C ASN A 42 20.32 -0.60 -2.27
N MET A 43 19.23 -0.15 -1.68
CA MET A 43 18.93 1.27 -1.48
C MET A 43 18.43 1.52 -0.06
N GLN A 44 18.32 2.78 0.33
CA GLN A 44 17.76 3.20 1.61
C GLN A 44 16.56 4.09 1.36
N ILE A 45 15.50 3.88 2.13
CA ILE A 45 14.29 4.68 2.10
C ILE A 45 14.26 5.49 3.39
N GLU A 46 14.63 6.77 3.30
CA GLU A 46 14.78 7.66 4.47
C GLU A 46 13.57 8.57 4.70
N ASN A 47 12.58 8.53 3.80
CA ASN A 47 11.39 9.35 3.90
C ASN A 47 10.62 9.07 5.19
N PRO A 48 10.00 10.10 5.81
CA PRO A 48 9.00 9.90 6.84
C PRO A 48 7.96 8.87 6.38
N HIS A 49 7.73 7.85 7.21
CA HIS A 49 6.90 6.72 6.83
C HIS A 49 5.73 6.58 7.81
N LEU A 50 4.52 6.78 7.31
CA LEU A 50 3.26 6.55 8.00
C LEU A 50 2.69 5.19 7.59
N ASP A 51 2.79 4.21 8.48
CA ASP A 51 2.26 2.87 8.23
C ASP A 51 0.90 2.73 8.94
N LEU A 52 -0.15 2.68 8.12
CA LEU A 52 -1.55 2.67 8.54
C LEU A 52 -1.93 1.43 9.33
N MET A 53 -1.18 0.33 9.25
CA MET A 53 -1.43 -0.83 10.12
C MET A 53 -1.34 -0.41 11.59
N TYR A 54 -0.37 0.43 11.96
CA TYR A 54 -0.21 0.90 13.34
C TYR A 54 -1.24 1.97 13.70
N THR A 55 -1.56 2.86 12.76
CA THR A 55 -2.61 3.89 12.92
C THR A 55 -3.97 3.24 13.20
N CYS A 56 -4.36 2.25 12.40
CA CYS A 56 -5.58 1.46 12.59
C CYS A 56 -5.58 0.72 13.93
N ARG A 57 -4.46 0.08 14.32
CA ARG A 57 -4.34 -0.60 15.62
C ARG A 57 -4.56 0.34 16.80
N ARG A 58 -4.12 1.59 16.70
CA ARG A 58 -4.33 2.60 17.76
C ARG A 58 -5.81 2.92 17.98
N LEU A 59 -6.62 2.79 16.94
CA LEU A 59 -8.08 2.93 16.97
C LEU A 59 -8.82 1.60 17.25
N GLY A 60 -8.09 0.53 17.62
CA GLY A 60 -8.67 -0.78 17.93
C GLY A 60 -8.90 -1.70 16.73
N TYR A 61 -8.54 -1.30 15.51
CA TYR A 61 -8.69 -2.13 14.31
C TYR A 61 -7.56 -3.15 14.17
N SER A 62 -7.89 -4.37 13.73
CA SER A 62 -6.91 -5.45 13.56
C SER A 62 -7.26 -6.42 12.43
N GLY A 63 -6.21 -6.91 11.75
CA GLY A 63 -6.33 -7.83 10.63
C GLY A 63 -5.63 -7.29 9.38
N GLY A 64 -5.95 -7.87 8.23
CA GLY A 64 -5.48 -7.40 6.93
C GLY A 64 -6.24 -6.16 6.43
N LEU A 65 -5.66 -5.46 5.45
CA LEU A 65 -6.18 -4.22 4.88
C LEU A 65 -7.66 -4.33 4.50
N LYS A 66 -8.03 -5.34 3.71
CA LYS A 66 -9.41 -5.60 3.26
C LYS A 66 -10.43 -5.66 4.40
N LYS A 67 -10.07 -6.34 5.49
CA LYS A 67 -10.95 -6.48 6.66
C LYS A 67 -11.17 -5.10 7.30
N ILE A 68 -10.10 -4.33 7.46
CA ILE A 68 -10.15 -3.00 8.09
C ILE A 68 -10.90 -2.01 7.20
N GLU A 69 -10.68 -2.02 5.90
CA GLU A 69 -11.45 -1.19 4.94
C GLU A 69 -12.94 -1.45 5.07
N LYS A 70 -13.34 -2.72 5.13
CA LYS A 70 -14.75 -3.11 5.36
C LYS A 70 -15.27 -2.63 6.71
N GLU A 71 -14.50 -2.79 7.79
CA GLU A 71 -14.87 -2.31 9.14
C GLU A 71 -14.93 -0.77 9.23
N MET A 72 -14.38 -0.06 8.25
CA MET A 72 -14.36 1.40 8.16
C MET A 72 -15.25 1.93 7.04
N ASP A 73 -16.12 1.10 6.46
CA ASP A 73 -17.04 1.45 5.37
C ASP A 73 -16.32 2.11 4.18
N ILE A 74 -15.17 1.55 3.80
CA ILE A 74 -14.42 1.90 2.59
C ILE A 74 -14.76 0.86 1.52
N GLU A 75 -15.38 1.31 0.45
CA GLU A 75 -15.78 0.45 -0.66
C GLU A 75 -14.57 0.03 -1.51
N ARG A 76 -14.68 -1.15 -2.13
CA ARG A 76 -13.74 -1.65 -3.13
C ARG A 76 -14.51 -1.92 -4.41
N GLU A 77 -14.05 -1.36 -5.52
CA GLU A 77 -14.72 -1.55 -6.81
C GLU A 77 -14.32 -2.86 -7.52
N LEU A 78 -13.31 -3.60 -7.02
CA LEU A 78 -12.81 -4.85 -7.63
C LEU A 78 -13.21 -6.14 -6.93
N GLU A 79 -13.26 -7.21 -7.73
CA GLU A 79 -13.30 -8.60 -7.29
C GLU A 79 -12.22 -8.93 -6.25
N ASP A 80 -12.56 -9.86 -5.36
CA ASP A 80 -11.80 -10.23 -4.18
C ASP A 80 -10.55 -11.06 -4.52
N LEU A 81 -9.60 -10.47 -5.27
CA LEU A 81 -8.32 -11.09 -5.58
C LEU A 81 -7.51 -11.23 -4.28
N ASP A 82 -7.16 -12.45 -3.89
CA ASP A 82 -6.28 -12.69 -2.75
C ASP A 82 -4.80 -12.63 -3.16
N GLY A 83 -3.90 -12.57 -2.18
CA GLY A 83 -2.46 -12.52 -2.45
C GLY A 83 -1.92 -13.74 -3.22
N ARG A 84 -2.63 -14.88 -3.21
CA ARG A 84 -2.24 -16.06 -3.99
C ARG A 84 -2.59 -15.88 -5.47
N GLU A 85 -3.73 -15.27 -5.76
CA GLU A 85 -4.11 -14.96 -7.14
C GLU A 85 -3.18 -13.91 -7.74
N ALA A 86 -2.73 -12.91 -6.98
CA ALA A 86 -1.72 -11.95 -7.44
C ALA A 86 -0.42 -12.64 -7.90
N ILE A 87 0.05 -13.65 -7.14
CA ILE A 87 1.21 -14.47 -7.51
C ILE A 87 0.93 -15.28 -8.78
N ARG A 88 -0.30 -15.80 -8.95
CA ARG A 88 -0.69 -16.56 -10.15
C ARG A 88 -0.68 -15.68 -11.39
N LEU A 89 -1.24 -14.47 -11.30
CA LEU A 89 -1.25 -13.48 -12.38
C LEU A 89 0.19 -13.11 -12.79
N TRP A 90 1.08 -12.84 -11.84
CA TRP A 90 2.49 -12.56 -12.14
C TRP A 90 3.15 -13.72 -12.89
N LYS A 91 2.97 -14.96 -12.42
CA LYS A 91 3.56 -16.15 -13.06
C LYS A 91 3.05 -16.36 -14.48
N LYS A 92 1.77 -16.05 -14.73
CA LYS A 92 1.19 -16.18 -16.07
C LYS A 92 1.80 -15.15 -17.02
N TYR A 93 1.91 -13.90 -16.59
CA TYR A 93 2.61 -12.87 -17.34
C TYR A 93 4.07 -13.25 -17.61
N GLU A 94 4.82 -13.62 -16.57
CA GLU A 94 6.27 -13.91 -16.66
C GLU A 94 6.58 -15.10 -17.59
N LYS A 95 5.74 -16.13 -17.60
CA LYS A 95 5.98 -17.36 -18.38
C LYS A 95 5.38 -17.34 -19.77
N GLU A 96 4.21 -16.76 -19.92
CA GLU A 96 3.39 -16.86 -21.14
C GLU A 96 3.32 -15.52 -21.89
N GLY A 97 3.82 -14.43 -21.32
CA GLY A 97 3.65 -13.08 -21.88
C GLY A 97 2.19 -12.62 -21.81
N ASP A 98 1.41 -13.12 -20.84
CA ASP A 98 0.00 -12.77 -20.71
C ASP A 98 -0.19 -11.34 -20.18
N GLU A 99 -0.36 -10.39 -21.09
CA GLU A 99 -0.60 -8.97 -20.82
C GLU A 99 -1.94 -8.71 -20.09
N GLU A 100 -2.95 -9.57 -20.29
CA GLU A 100 -4.23 -9.48 -19.57
C GLU A 100 -4.03 -9.79 -18.09
N ALA A 101 -3.21 -10.80 -17.78
CA ALA A 101 -2.86 -11.14 -16.41
C ALA A 101 -2.07 -10.02 -15.74
N LEU A 102 -1.13 -9.39 -16.44
CA LEU A 102 -0.40 -8.23 -15.95
C LEU A 102 -1.34 -7.06 -15.67
N ARG A 103 -2.27 -6.75 -16.59
CA ARG A 103 -3.23 -5.64 -16.40
C ARG A 103 -4.06 -5.84 -15.15
N LYS A 104 -4.61 -7.04 -14.94
CA LYS A 104 -5.36 -7.38 -13.71
C LYS A 104 -4.53 -7.26 -12.44
N LEU A 105 -3.26 -7.67 -12.48
CA LEU A 105 -2.35 -7.53 -11.35
C LEU A 105 -2.03 -6.05 -11.04
N VAL A 106 -1.86 -5.23 -12.08
CA VAL A 106 -1.65 -3.78 -11.93
C VAL A 106 -2.88 -3.13 -11.32
N GLU A 107 -4.08 -3.41 -11.85
CA GLU A 107 -5.34 -2.92 -11.29
C GLU A 107 -5.45 -3.31 -9.81
N TYR A 108 -5.28 -4.59 -9.48
CA TYR A 108 -5.29 -5.08 -8.10
C TYR A 108 -4.38 -4.29 -7.15
N ASN A 109 -3.09 -4.11 -7.51
CA ASN A 109 -2.13 -3.36 -6.68
C ASN A 109 -2.50 -1.87 -6.57
N GLN A 110 -3.09 -1.28 -7.62
CA GLN A 110 -3.54 0.11 -7.59
C GLN A 110 -4.69 0.29 -6.60
N TYR A 111 -5.68 -0.61 -6.57
CA TYR A 111 -6.77 -0.53 -5.60
C TYR A 111 -6.30 -0.66 -4.15
N ASP A 112 -5.33 -1.56 -3.89
CA ASP A 112 -4.72 -1.69 -2.56
C ASP A 112 -3.96 -0.42 -2.13
N THR A 113 -3.63 0.48 -3.06
CA THR A 113 -2.96 1.76 -2.77
C THR A 113 -3.92 2.95 -2.73
N VAL A 114 -4.89 3.03 -3.65
CA VAL A 114 -5.84 4.15 -3.74
C VAL A 114 -6.65 4.28 -2.45
N ASN A 115 -7.12 3.15 -1.92
CA ASN A 115 -7.91 3.13 -0.68
C ASN A 115 -7.11 3.52 0.58
N LEU A 116 -5.77 3.53 0.52
CA LEU A 116 -4.96 4.00 1.65
C LEU A 116 -5.16 5.48 1.92
N ARG A 117 -5.53 6.28 0.91
CA ARG A 117 -5.89 7.69 1.11
C ARG A 117 -7.13 7.81 1.99
N ASP A 118 -8.20 7.12 1.61
CA ASP A 118 -9.47 7.16 2.33
C ASP A 118 -9.32 6.57 3.74
N LEU A 119 -8.52 5.50 3.87
CA LEU A 119 -8.17 4.92 5.18
C LEU A 119 -7.39 5.91 6.04
N LEU A 120 -6.41 6.62 5.47
CA LEU A 120 -5.66 7.65 6.17
C LEU A 120 -6.59 8.78 6.64
N GLU A 121 -7.47 9.31 5.78
CA GLU A 121 -8.39 10.38 6.14
C GLU A 121 -9.32 9.98 7.29
N ARG A 122 -9.93 8.79 7.21
CA ARG A 122 -10.84 8.30 8.24
C ARG A 122 -10.11 8.03 9.57
N THR A 123 -8.92 7.43 9.52
CA THR A 123 -8.14 7.18 10.74
C THR A 123 -7.61 8.47 11.36
N HIS A 124 -7.16 9.42 10.54
CA HIS A 124 -6.75 10.74 10.98
C HIS A 124 -7.89 11.48 11.68
N ASN A 125 -9.07 11.54 11.06
CA ASN A 125 -10.22 12.27 11.62
C ASN A 125 -10.67 11.68 12.96
N ARG A 126 -10.68 10.35 13.09
CA ARG A 126 -10.97 9.69 14.37
C ARG A 126 -9.91 9.99 15.42
N LEU A 127 -8.62 9.84 15.10
CA LEU A 127 -7.54 10.15 16.05
C LEU A 127 -7.57 11.62 16.47
N ARG A 128 -7.89 12.53 15.55
CA ARG A 128 -8.05 13.95 15.86
C ARG A 128 -9.20 14.16 16.84
N ALA A 129 -10.37 13.60 16.59
CA ALA A 129 -11.55 13.74 17.46
C ALA A 129 -11.36 13.06 18.83
N ASP A 130 -10.71 11.89 18.88
CA ASP A 130 -10.61 11.08 20.09
C ASP A 130 -9.42 11.51 20.99
N ILE A 131 -8.34 12.02 20.39
CA ILE A 131 -7.08 12.29 21.10
C ILE A 131 -6.76 13.78 21.12
N PHE A 132 -6.94 14.50 20.02
CA PHE A 132 -6.45 15.88 19.92
C PHE A 132 -7.49 16.90 20.37
N GLU A 133 -8.69 16.85 19.81
CA GLU A 133 -9.78 17.80 20.08
C GLU A 133 -10.22 17.87 21.55
N PRO A 134 -10.22 16.78 22.35
CA PRO A 134 -10.54 16.87 23.77
C PRO A 134 -9.53 17.69 24.59
N HIS A 135 -8.40 18.05 23.99
CA HIS A 135 -7.34 18.86 24.60
C HIS A 135 -7.13 20.20 23.88
N LEU A 136 -8.02 20.55 22.95
CA LEU A 136 -8.09 21.88 22.36
C LEU A 136 -9.09 22.70 23.17
N ASP A 137 -8.58 23.70 23.88
CA ASP A 137 -9.38 24.72 24.59
C ASP A 137 -10.22 25.56 23.62
#